data_AF-A0A499UBF4-F1
#
_entry.id   AF-A0A499UBF4-F1
#
_cell.length_a   1.000
_cell.length_b   1.000
_cell.length_c   1.000
_cell.angle_alpha   90.00
_cell.angle_beta   90.00
_cell.angle_gamma   90.00
#
_symmetry.space_group_name_H-M   'P 1'
#
loop_
_entity.id
_entity.type
_entity.pdbx_description
1 polymer ?
#
loop_
_entity_poly.entity_id
_entity_poly.type
_entity_poly.pdbx_seq_one_letter_code
_entity_poly.pdbx_strand_id
1 'polypeptide(L)'
;MTGEARRALPAPRALFLDFDGVVCDTERAARRSWQELYARSRLALPTRVWTRMAGSSVGAGVARADLTARRGFPLTPGELAWRAGRKAELADREPLCPGVDALVRAAETLGCLSRWSPAAPPPGCATTSPVSVSSAVWPSR
;
A
#
# COMPACT_ATOMS: atom_id res chain seq x y z
N MET A 1 17.14 -13.33 -38.07
CA MET A 1 16.74 -12.71 -36.79
C MET A 1 15.23 -12.86 -36.67
N THR A 2 14.77 -14.02 -36.21
CA THR A 2 13.34 -14.31 -36.03
C THR A 2 12.84 -13.63 -34.77
N GLY A 3 12.04 -12.58 -34.93
CA GLY A 3 11.24 -12.02 -33.85
C GLY A 3 10.26 -13.09 -33.37
N GLU A 4 10.34 -13.44 -32.09
CA GLU A 4 9.34 -14.29 -31.47
C GLU A 4 7.96 -13.66 -31.68
N ALA A 5 7.12 -14.35 -32.46
CA ALA A 5 5.72 -14.01 -32.57
C ALA A 5 5.13 -14.06 -31.16
N ARG A 6 4.78 -12.90 -30.60
CA ARG A 6 4.01 -12.82 -29.36
C ARG A 6 2.77 -13.69 -29.54
N ARG A 7 2.72 -14.80 -28.80
CA ARG A 7 1.60 -15.73 -28.82
C ARG A 7 0.33 -14.95 -28.54
N ALA A 8 -0.63 -14.97 -29.46
CA ALA A 8 -1.93 -14.38 -29.26
C ALA A 8 -2.58 -15.08 -28.05
N LEU A 9 -2.61 -14.38 -26.92
CA LEU A 9 -3.32 -14.84 -25.74
C LEU A 9 -4.81 -14.52 -25.92
N PRO A 10 -5.72 -15.39 -25.46
CA PRO A 10 -7.13 -15.05 -25.41
C PRO A 10 -7.34 -13.77 -24.59
N ALA A 11 -8.40 -13.02 -24.91
CA ALA A 11 -8.73 -11.80 -24.17
C ALA A 11 -8.79 -12.10 -22.66
N PRO A 12 -8.09 -11.32 -21.81
CA PRO A 12 -8.13 -11.52 -20.37
C PRO A 12 -9.57 -11.40 -19.87
N ARG A 13 -9.96 -12.23 -18.90
CA ARG A 13 -11.31 -12.17 -18.29
C ARG A 13 -11.35 -11.34 -17.00
N ALA A 14 -10.19 -11.09 -16.40
CA ALA A 14 -10.06 -10.37 -15.14
C ALA A 14 -8.73 -9.63 -15.05
N LEU A 15 -8.73 -8.50 -14.34
CA LEU A 15 -7.54 -7.73 -13.99
C LEU A 15 -7.39 -7.72 -12.46
N PHE A 16 -6.27 -8.26 -11.98
CA PHE A 16 -5.87 -8.20 -10.57
C PHE A 16 -4.68 -7.25 -10.44
N LEU A 17 -4.86 -6.20 -9.65
CA LEU A 17 -3.80 -5.27 -9.32
C LEU A 17 -3.44 -5.43 -7.85
N ASP A 18 -2.14 -5.51 -7.58
CA ASP A 18 -1.65 -5.26 -6.22
C ASP A 18 -1.95 -3.81 -5.86
N PHE A 19 -2.19 -3.51 -4.58
CA PHE A 19 -2.47 -2.15 -4.15
C PHE A 19 -1.17 -1.37 -3.93
N ASP A 20 -0.26 -1.95 -3.16
CA ASP A 20 0.96 -1.30 -2.68
C ASP A 20 1.98 -1.14 -3.82
N GLY A 21 2.28 0.11 -4.20
CA GLY A 21 3.26 0.44 -5.24
C GLY A 21 2.76 0.23 -6.68
N VAL A 22 1.58 -0.36 -6.87
CA VAL A 22 0.95 -0.54 -8.20
C VAL A 22 -0.26 0.37 -8.35
N VAL A 23 -1.23 0.33 -7.43
CA VAL A 23 -2.40 1.23 -7.48
C VAL A 23 -2.07 2.58 -6.83
N CYS A 24 -1.44 2.57 -5.64
CA CYS A 24 -1.02 3.77 -4.91
C CYS A 24 0.40 3.61 -4.37
N ASP A 25 1.17 4.70 -4.28
CA ASP A 25 2.49 4.70 -3.64
C ASP A 25 2.36 4.73 -2.11
N THR A 26 2.01 3.59 -1.52
CA THR A 26 1.88 3.43 -0.07
C THR A 26 3.23 3.43 0.66
N GLU A 27 4.35 3.30 -0.06
CA GLU A 27 5.71 3.43 0.46
C GLU A 27 6.02 4.89 0.79
N ARG A 28 5.54 5.85 -0.01
CA ARG A 28 5.63 7.28 0.33
C ARG A 28 4.89 7.63 1.61
N ALA A 29 3.66 7.13 1.77
CA ALA A 29 2.88 7.28 3.01
C ALA A 29 3.58 6.60 4.21
N ALA A 30 4.15 5.42 4.01
CA ALA A 30 4.92 4.72 5.02
C ALA A 30 6.17 5.51 5.44
N ARG A 31 6.93 6.05 4.49
CA ARG A 31 8.12 6.86 4.74
C ARG A 31 7.77 8.14 5.50
N ARG A 32 6.73 8.83 5.05
CA ARG A 32 6.31 10.11 5.64
C ARG A 32 5.84 9.94 7.08
N SER A 33 5.00 8.93 7.36
CA SER A 33 4.56 8.64 8.74
C SER A 33 5.73 8.34 9.70
N TRP A 34 6.78 7.66 9.23
CA TRP A 34 8.00 7.45 10.03
C TRP A 34 8.81 8.73 10.21
N GLN A 35 8.96 9.55 9.17
CA GLN A 35 9.63 10.85 9.29
C GLN A 35 8.95 11.75 10.32
N GLU A 36 7.62 11.79 10.33
CA GLU A 36 6.85 12.57 11.31
C GLU A 36 7.04 12.01 12.73
N LEU A 37 7.08 10.69 12.91
CA LEU A 37 7.36 10.08 14.21
C LEU A 37 8.79 10.39 14.71
N TYR A 38 9.80 10.33 13.83
CA TYR A 38 11.17 10.71 14.15
C TYR A 38 11.25 12.20 14.55
N ALA A 39 10.55 13.07 13.81
CA ALA A 39 10.54 14.50 14.06
C ALA A 39 9.95 14.89 15.43
N ARG A 40 9.01 14.08 15.97
CA ARG A 40 8.51 14.25 17.35
C ARG A 40 9.60 14.12 18.40
N SER A 41 10.64 13.34 18.13
CA SER A 41 11.86 13.24 18.95
C SER A 41 12.98 14.18 18.49
N ARG A 42 12.69 15.15 17.61
CA ARG A 42 13.66 16.05 16.96
C ARG A 42 14.76 15.30 16.20
N LEU A 43 14.47 14.09 15.73
CA LEU A 43 15.38 13.28 14.93
C LEU A 43 14.91 13.27 13.48
N ALA A 44 15.84 13.05 12.57
CA ALA A 44 15.54 12.77 11.17
C ALA A 44 15.64 11.27 10.91
N LEU A 45 14.72 10.72 10.11
CA LEU A 45 14.79 9.34 9.63
C LEU A 45 16.02 9.17 8.72
N PRO A 46 17.03 8.37 9.10
CA PRO A 46 18.21 8.18 8.27
C PRO A 46 17.87 7.40 6.99
N THR A 47 18.42 7.81 5.85
CA THR A 47 18.22 7.11 4.57
C THR A 47 18.60 5.62 4.67
N ARG A 48 19.72 5.30 5.34
CA ARG A 48 20.16 3.91 5.57
C ARG A 48 19.13 3.06 6.33
N VAL A 49 18.37 3.69 7.23
CA VAL A 49 17.33 3.00 8.01
C VAL A 49 16.16 2.73 7.08
N TRP A 50 15.70 3.74 6.34
CA TRP A 50 14.64 3.57 5.34
C TRP A 50 14.97 2.48 4.30
N THR A 51 16.17 2.49 3.73
CA THR A 51 16.60 1.50 2.74
C THR A 51 16.56 0.06 3.27
N ARG A 52 16.81 -0.16 4.57
CA ARG A 52 16.68 -1.50 5.19
C ARG A 52 15.24 -1.88 5.53
N MET A 53 14.33 -0.91 5.52
CA MET A 53 12.93 -1.10 5.91
C MET A 53 11.99 -1.32 4.73
N ALA A 54 12.16 -0.53 3.67
CA ALA A 54 11.24 -0.49 2.54
C ALA A 54 11.13 -1.88 1.90
N GLY A 55 9.91 -2.31 1.56
CA GLY A 55 9.65 -3.64 1.00
C GLY A 55 9.88 -4.83 1.93
N SER A 56 10.08 -4.62 3.24
CA SER A 56 10.29 -5.70 4.21
C SER A 56 9.13 -5.83 5.22
N SER A 57 8.62 -7.05 5.40
CA SER A 57 7.60 -7.38 6.41
C SER A 57 8.04 -7.10 7.85
N VAL A 58 9.35 -7.12 8.12
CA VAL A 58 9.95 -6.80 9.43
C VAL A 58 10.53 -5.38 9.51
N GLY A 59 10.39 -4.58 8.43
CA GLY A 59 11.00 -3.25 8.32
C GLY A 59 10.63 -2.31 9.46
N ALA A 60 9.39 -2.35 9.95
CA ALA A 60 8.97 -1.53 11.10
C ALA A 60 9.84 -1.74 12.35
N GLY A 61 10.38 -2.95 12.54
CA GLY A 61 11.30 -3.27 13.64
C GLY A 61 12.62 -2.50 13.56
N VAL A 62 13.14 -2.24 12.35
CA VAL A 62 14.42 -1.55 12.13
C VAL A 62 14.31 -0.06 12.53
N ALA A 63 13.28 0.66 12.09
CA ALA A 63 13.05 2.04 12.56
C ALA A 63 12.78 2.10 14.06
N ARG A 64 11.99 1.16 14.60
CA ARG A 64 11.71 1.12 16.04
C ARG A 64 13.01 0.96 16.84
N ALA A 65 13.88 0.05 16.42
CA ALA A 65 15.17 -0.18 17.07
C ALA A 65 16.09 1.05 16.97
N ASP A 66 16.24 1.65 15.79
CA ASP A 66 17.08 2.85 15.60
C ASP A 66 16.54 4.05 16.39
N LEU A 67 15.23 4.31 16.36
CA LEU A 67 14.63 5.42 17.10
C LEU A 67 14.75 5.23 18.62
N THR A 68 14.54 3.99 19.11
CA THR A 68 14.74 3.64 20.53
C THR A 68 16.18 3.87 20.97
N ALA A 69 17.14 3.39 20.17
CA ALA A 69 18.57 3.55 20.47
C ALA A 69 19.00 5.03 20.50
N ARG A 70 18.47 5.85 19.58
CA ARG A 70 18.81 7.28 19.48
C ARG A 70 18.20 8.14 20.58
N ARG A 71 16.99 7.81 21.05
CA ARG A 71 16.29 8.59 22.07
C ARG A 71 16.49 8.09 23.50
N GLY A 72 16.98 6.85 23.66
CA GLY A 72 17.31 6.25 24.95
C GLY A 72 16.17 5.50 25.66
N PHE A 73 14.96 5.47 25.09
CA PHE A 73 13.80 4.77 25.65
C PHE A 73 12.90 4.20 24.54
N PRO A 74 12.15 3.11 24.78
CA PRO A 74 11.38 2.40 23.75
C PRO A 74 10.17 3.19 23.26
N LEU A 75 9.78 2.97 22.00
CA LEU A 75 8.48 3.45 21.45
C LEU A 75 7.31 2.87 22.24
N THR A 76 6.40 3.75 22.66
CA THR A 76 5.16 3.36 23.32
C THR A 76 4.19 2.75 22.31
N PRO A 77 3.26 1.89 22.76
CA PRO A 77 2.18 1.39 21.90
C PRO A 77 1.37 2.51 21.24
N GLY A 78 1.12 3.61 21.97
CA GLY A 78 0.38 4.76 21.44
C GLY A 78 1.11 5.49 20.30
N GLU A 79 2.43 5.63 20.36
CA GLU A 79 3.23 6.20 19.27
C GLU A 79 3.19 5.32 18.01
N LEU A 80 3.25 3.99 18.18
CA LEU A 80 3.16 3.04 17.09
C LEU A 80 1.76 3.02 16.47
N ALA A 81 0.71 3.03 17.30
CA ALA A 81 -0.68 3.11 16.85
C ALA A 81 -0.95 4.42 16.10
N TRP A 82 -0.49 5.55 16.64
CA TRP A 82 -0.57 6.83 15.96
C TRP A 82 0.11 6.80 14.59
N ARG A 83 1.33 6.23 14.50
CA ARG A 83 2.06 6.14 13.23
C ARG A 83 1.34 5.24 12.22
N ALA A 84 0.70 4.16 12.67
CA ALA A 84 -0.09 3.29 11.81
C ALA A 84 -1.33 4.01 11.26
N GLY A 85 -2.09 4.70 12.11
CA GLY A 85 -3.22 5.54 11.68
C GLY A 85 -2.77 6.64 10.72
N ARG A 86 -1.64 7.28 11.01
CA ARG A 86 -1.08 8.32 10.15
C ARG A 86 -0.66 7.79 8.77
N LYS A 87 -0.10 6.57 8.70
CA LYS A 87 0.18 5.91 7.41
C LYS A 87 -1.11 5.73 6.61
N ALA A 88 -2.18 5.24 7.24
CA ALA A 88 -3.46 5.02 6.56
C ALA A 88 -4.03 6.33 6.00
N GLU A 89 -4.12 7.38 6.81
CA GLU A 89 -4.59 8.70 6.35
C GLU A 89 -3.79 9.28 5.17
N LEU A 90 -2.47 9.03 5.16
CA LEU A 90 -1.61 9.48 4.07
C LEU A 90 -1.84 8.64 2.82
N ALA A 91 -1.96 7.32 2.96
CA ALA A 91 -2.22 6.41 1.85
C ALA A 91 -3.57 6.69 1.19
N ASP A 92 -4.61 7.01 1.96
CA ASP A 92 -5.95 7.37 1.47
C ASP A 92 -5.95 8.65 0.61
N ARG A 93 -4.89 9.46 0.72
CA ARG A 93 -4.72 10.72 -0.03
C ARG A 93 -3.68 10.62 -1.14
N GLU A 94 -2.97 9.49 -1.27
CA GLU A 94 -2.03 9.32 -2.37
C GLU A 94 -2.81 9.20 -3.69
N PRO A 95 -2.39 9.92 -4.74
CA PRO A 95 -2.97 9.75 -6.06
C PRO A 95 -2.68 8.34 -6.58
N LEU A 96 -3.49 7.91 -7.55
CA LEU A 96 -3.19 6.70 -8.30
C LEU A 96 -1.82 6.81 -8.97
N CYS A 97 -1.09 5.70 -9.02
CA CYS A 97 0.14 5.63 -9.79
C CYS A 97 -0.14 5.94 -11.27
N PRO A 98 0.81 6.58 -11.99
CA PRO A 98 0.64 6.91 -13.39
C PRO A 98 0.25 5.68 -14.23
N GLY A 99 -0.82 5.81 -15.02
CA GLY A 99 -1.28 4.76 -15.95
C GLY A 99 -2.23 3.73 -15.34
N VAL A 100 -2.47 3.72 -14.03
CA VAL A 100 -3.47 2.84 -13.39
C VAL A 100 -4.87 3.14 -13.91
N ASP A 101 -5.22 4.42 -14.02
CA ASP A 101 -6.52 4.86 -14.52
C ASP A 101 -6.74 4.44 -15.98
N ALA A 102 -5.71 4.57 -16.82
CA ALA A 102 -5.73 4.13 -18.20
C ALA A 102 -5.85 2.60 -18.31
N LEU A 103 -5.15 1.86 -17.44
CA LEU A 103 -5.18 0.40 -17.41
C LEU A 103 -6.55 -0.14 -17.00
N VAL A 104 -7.18 0.46 -15.99
CA VAL A 104 -8.54 0.09 -15.55
C VAL A 104 -9.55 0.35 -16.67
N ARG A 105 -9.54 1.53 -17.30
CA ARG A 105 -10.43 1.85 -18.42
C ARG A 105 -10.25 0.90 -19.62
N ALA A 106 -9.01 0.50 -19.91
CA ALA A 106 -8.72 -0.47 -20.96
C ALA A 106 -9.31 -1.85 -20.63
N ALA A 107 -9.22 -2.29 -19.38
CA ALA A 107 -9.79 -3.55 -18.92
C ALA A 107 -11.33 -3.54 -18.98
N GLU A 108 -11.97 -2.43 -18.58
CA GLU A 108 -13.43 -2.25 -18.70
C GLU A 108 -13.88 -2.33 -20.16
N THR A 109 -13.15 -1.68 -21.08
CA THR A 109 -13.44 -1.71 -22.53
C THR A 109 -13.37 -3.13 -23.10
N LEU A 110 -12.53 -3.98 -22.53
CA LEU A 110 -12.36 -5.38 -22.92
C LEU A 110 -13.35 -6.34 -22.23
N GLY A 111 -14.27 -5.82 -21.39
CA GLY A 111 -15.22 -6.65 -20.64
C GLY A 111 -14.59 -7.46 -19.52
N CYS A 112 -13.42 -7.04 -19.01
CA CYS A 112 -12.75 -7.70 -17.89
C CYS A 112 -13.42 -7.33 -16.56
N LEU A 113 -13.56 -8.32 -15.66
CA LEU A 113 -13.92 -8.04 -14.27
C LEU A 113 -12.71 -7.43 -13.54
N SER A 114 -12.82 -6.18 -13.07
CA SER A 114 -11.78 -5.54 -12.25
C SER A 114 -12.10 -5.72 -10.76
N ARG A 115 -11.18 -6.34 -10.01
CA ARG A 115 -11.23 -6.43 -8.54
C ARG A 115 -9.88 -6.00 -7.97
N TRP A 116 -9.90 -5.12 -6.97
CA TRP A 116 -8.73 -4.76 -6.18
C TRP A 116 -8.92 -5.19 -4.73
N SER A 117 -7.83 -5.50 -4.04
CA SER A 117 -7.84 -5.89 -2.62
C SER A 117 -7.48 -4.67 -1.77
N PRO A 118 -8.30 -4.25 -0.80
CA PRO A 118 -7.90 -3.19 0.11
C PRO A 118 -6.79 -3.70 1.04
N ALA A 119 -5.81 -2.83 1.34
CA ALA A 119 -4.99 -3.01 2.54
C ALA A 119 -5.92 -3.00 3.76
N ALA A 120 -5.67 -3.88 4.74
CA ALA A 120 -6.58 -4.18 5.85
C ALA A 120 -7.29 -2.92 6.41
N PRO A 121 -8.64 -2.92 6.52
CA PRO A 121 -9.37 -1.75 7.00
C PRO A 121 -9.00 -1.43 8.46
N PRO A 122 -8.87 -0.15 8.85
CA PRO A 122 -8.72 0.21 10.25
C PRO A 122 -9.96 -0.25 11.04
N PRO A 123 -9.81 -0.67 12.32
CA PRO A 123 -10.97 -1.03 13.13
C PRO A 123 -11.88 0.20 13.30
N GLY A 124 -13.12 0.11 12.81
CA GLY A 124 -14.17 1.11 13.02
C GLY A 124 -14.70 1.86 11.78
N CYS A 125 -14.23 1.56 10.56
CA CYS A 125 -14.72 2.24 9.36
C CYS A 125 -15.90 1.47 8.72
N ALA A 126 -17.12 1.99 8.89
CA ALA A 126 -18.29 1.53 8.15
C ALA A 126 -18.18 1.98 6.68
N THR A 127 -18.10 1.03 5.76
CA THR A 127 -18.17 1.28 4.32
C THR A 127 -19.57 1.76 3.94
N THR A 128 -19.72 3.05 3.68
CA THR A 128 -20.89 3.61 3.00
C THR A 128 -20.45 4.35 1.73
N SER A 129 -20.52 3.67 0.59
CA SER A 129 -20.97 4.26 -0.67
C SER A 129 -21.40 3.18 -1.68
N PRO A 130 -22.45 3.45 -2.48
CA PRO A 130 -23.05 2.48 -3.37
C PRO A 130 -22.36 2.54 -4.72
N VAL A 131 -21.28 1.79 -4.88
CA VAL A 131 -21.00 1.16 -6.17
C VAL A 131 -21.38 -0.29 -5.94
N SER A 132 -22.30 -0.83 -6.76
CA SER A 132 -22.74 -2.23 -6.64
C SER A 132 -21.54 -3.17 -6.69
N VAL A 133 -21.02 -3.49 -5.51
CA VAL A 133 -20.16 -4.64 -5.29
C VAL A 133 -21.10 -5.83 -5.35
N SER A 134 -21.11 -6.52 -6.47
CA SER A 134 -21.72 -7.86 -6.52
C SER A 134 -20.88 -8.74 -5.59
N SER A 135 -21.42 -8.99 -4.40
CA SER A 135 -20.85 -9.89 -3.41
C SER A 135 -20.90 -11.30 -3.98
N ALA A 136 -19.83 -11.71 -4.66
CA ALA A 136 -19.68 -13.09 -5.08
C ALA A 136 -19.24 -13.90 -3.85
N VAL A 137 -20.17 -14.70 -3.35
CA VAL A 137 -19.98 -15.79 -2.38
C VAL A 137 -18.74 -16.60 -2.77
N TRP A 138 -17.85 -16.79 -1.80
CA TRP A 138 -16.76 -17.76 -1.92
C TRP A 138 -17.35 -19.17 -1.93
N PRO A 139 -17.08 -20.03 -2.93
CA PRO A 139 -17.29 -21.45 -2.77
C PRO A 139 -16.16 -21.96 -1.87
N SER A 140 -16.50 -22.27 -0.62
CA SER A 140 -15.65 -23.07 0.27
C SER A 140 -15.32 -24.39 -0.42
N ARG A 141 -14.03 -24.73 -0.48
CA ARG A 141 -13.59 -26.12 -0.70
C ARG A 141 -13.74 -26.91 0.57
#